data_AF-A0A2H5WR85-F1
#
_entry.id   AF-A0A2H5WR85-F1
#
_cell.length_a   1.000
_cell.length_b   1.000
_cell.length_c   1.000
_cell.angle_alpha   90.00
_cell.angle_beta   90.00
_cell.angle_gamma   90.00
#
_symmetry.space_group_name_H-M   'P 1'
#
loop_
_entity.id
_entity.type
_entity.pdbx_description
1 polymer ?
#
loop_
_entity_poly.entity_id
_entity_poly.type
_entity_poly.pdbx_seq_one_letter_code
_entity_poly.pdbx_strand_id
1 'polypeptide(L)'
;MQIGQLVRYWFQRYGEPFQVGGQSFYGLFSPPPPELLEWFFSPTERASLPYPVWMLAHLPDVLLLPDDTFLWRGTAYRVYKALEYRIGTEPIYRLVIVGAI
;
A
#
# COMPACT_ATOMS: atom_id res chain seq x y z
N MET A 1 -1.71 -7.84 24.59
CA MET A 1 -2.27 -7.06 23.45
C MET A 1 -1.94 -7.83 22.19
N GLN A 2 -2.95 -8.21 21.40
CA GLN A 2 -2.74 -8.95 20.15
C GLN A 2 -2.06 -8.02 19.13
N ILE A 3 -1.06 -8.52 18.40
CA ILE A 3 -0.25 -7.73 17.46
C ILE A 3 -1.08 -6.97 16.43
N GLY A 4 -2.21 -7.52 15.96
CA GLY A 4 -3.14 -6.82 15.06
C GLY A 4 -3.73 -5.55 15.67
N GLN A 5 -4.01 -5.52 16.98
CA GLN A 5 -4.51 -4.33 17.66
C GLN A 5 -3.44 -3.23 17.76
N LEU A 6 -2.19 -3.62 18.02
CA LEU A 6 -1.04 -2.70 18.01
C LEU A 6 -0.85 -2.06 16.64
N VAL A 7 -0.85 -2.87 15.58
CA VAL A 7 -0.69 -2.41 14.21
C VAL A 7 -1.85 -1.47 13.82
N ARG A 8 -3.10 -1.83 14.13
CA ARG A 8 -4.26 -0.97 13.91
C ARG A 8 -4.12 0.38 14.60
N TYR A 9 -3.70 0.39 15.86
CA TYR A 9 -3.46 1.64 16.59
C TYR A 9 -2.41 2.52 15.91
N TRP A 10 -1.31 1.92 15.43
CA TRP A 10 -0.26 2.64 14.71
C TRP A 10 -0.77 3.27 13.41
N PHE A 11 -1.53 2.53 12.60
CA PHE A 11 -2.12 3.07 11.37
C PHE A 11 -3.10 4.21 11.64
N GLN A 12 -3.93 4.10 12.68
CA GLN A 12 -4.86 5.16 13.05
C GLN A 12 -4.15 6.43 13.55
N ARG A 13 -3.01 6.27 14.24
CA ARG A 13 -2.29 7.39 14.85
C ARG A 13 -1.33 8.08 13.89
N TYR A 14 -0.67 7.33 13.01
CA TYR A 14 0.42 7.82 12.17
C TYR A 14 0.16 7.68 10.66
N GLY A 15 -0.92 7.01 10.26
CA GLY A 15 -1.30 6.86 8.87
C GLY A 15 -1.82 8.16 8.25
N GLU A 16 -1.56 8.32 6.96
CA GLU A 16 -2.16 9.36 6.15
C GLU A 16 -3.49 8.88 5.55
N PRO A 17 -4.47 9.79 5.38
CA PRO A 17 -5.73 9.45 4.76
C PRO A 17 -5.58 9.24 3.24
N PHE A 18 -6.24 8.21 2.72
CA PHE A 18 -6.44 7.98 1.29
C PHE A 18 -7.88 7.53 1.03
N GLN A 19 -8.37 7.69 -0.20
CA GLN A 19 -9.76 7.41 -0.55
C GLN A 19 -9.89 6.36 -1.62
N VAL A 20 -10.77 5.38 -1.38
CA VAL A 20 -11.16 4.35 -2.35
C VAL A 20 -12.68 4.43 -2.50
N GLY A 21 -13.18 4.69 -3.71
CA GLY A 21 -14.62 4.78 -3.96
C GLY A 21 -15.35 5.81 -3.08
N GLY A 22 -14.68 6.90 -2.68
CA GLY A 22 -15.24 7.93 -1.79
C GLY A 22 -15.19 7.62 -0.29
N GLN A 23 -14.73 6.42 0.10
CA GLN A 23 -14.50 6.07 1.51
C GLN A 23 -13.04 6.35 1.90
N SER A 24 -12.84 6.96 3.08
CA SER A 24 -11.51 7.24 3.62
C SER A 24 -10.95 6.08 4.43
N PHE A 25 -9.68 5.78 4.19
CA PHE A 25 -8.86 4.79 4.90
C PHE A 25 -7.55 5.45 5.34
N TYR A 26 -6.77 4.75 6.17
CA TYR A 26 -5.48 5.22 6.66
C TYR A 26 -4.36 4.27 6.28
N GLY A 27 -3.26 4.82 5.80
CA GLY A 27 -2.09 4.04 5.38
C GLY A 27 -0.78 4.79 5.58
N LEU A 28 0.31 4.05 5.65
CA LEU A 28 1.67 4.59 5.77
C LEU A 28 2.30 4.58 4.40
N PHE A 29 2.70 5.77 3.92
CA PHE A 29 3.34 5.96 2.64
C PHE A 29 4.83 6.19 2.82
N SER A 30 5.65 5.48 2.06
CA SER A 30 7.10 5.68 2.04
C SER A 30 7.67 5.36 0.67
N PRO A 31 8.87 5.86 0.31
CA PRO A 31 9.59 5.34 -0.85
C PRO A 31 9.80 3.82 -0.68
N PRO A 32 9.61 3.01 -1.73
CA PRO A 32 9.92 1.58 -1.67
C PRO A 32 11.44 1.37 -1.58
N PRO A 33 11.91 0.41 -0.77
CA PRO A 33 13.31 -0.03 -0.83
C PRO A 33 13.68 -0.52 -2.23
N PRO A 34 14.87 -0.22 -2.77
CA PRO A 34 15.29 -0.69 -4.09
C PRO A 34 15.21 -2.22 -4.24
N GLU A 35 15.61 -2.95 -3.20
CA GLU A 35 15.61 -4.42 -3.17
C GLU A 35 14.18 -4.98 -3.26
N LEU A 36 13.20 -4.26 -2.71
CA LEU A 36 11.80 -4.63 -2.79
C LEU A 36 11.27 -4.50 -4.22
N LEU A 37 11.65 -3.43 -4.92
CA LEU A 37 11.29 -3.25 -6.33
C LEU A 37 11.95 -4.31 -7.21
N GLU A 38 13.20 -4.68 -6.92
CA GLU A 38 13.93 -5.75 -7.61
C GLU A 38 13.28 -7.11 -7.44
N TRP A 39 12.72 -7.37 -6.25
CA TRP A 39 12.04 -8.62 -5.98
C TRP A 39 10.69 -8.71 -6.69
N PHE A 40 9.96 -7.61 -6.82
CA PHE A 40 8.62 -7.61 -7.41
C PHE A 40 8.56 -7.49 -8.92
N PHE A 41 9.56 -6.85 -9.52
CA PHE A 41 9.50 -6.42 -10.90
C PHE A 41 10.79 -6.81 -11.62
N SER A 42 10.62 -7.38 -12.82
CA SER A 42 11.71 -7.51 -13.77
C SER A 42 12.33 -6.15 -14.11
N PRO A 43 13.57 -6.11 -14.64
CA PRO A 43 14.19 -4.84 -15.05
C PRO A 43 13.34 -4.03 -16.05
N THR A 44 12.65 -4.67 -16.98
CA THR A 44 11.77 -4.01 -17.96
C THR A 44 10.50 -3.43 -17.35
N GLU A 45 9.89 -4.15 -16.39
CA GLU A 45 8.74 -3.63 -15.64
C GLU A 45 9.14 -2.42 -14.80
N ARG A 46 10.29 -2.47 -14.11
CA ARG A 46 10.81 -1.35 -13.32
C ARG A 46 11.02 -0.10 -14.16
N ALA A 47 11.57 -0.25 -15.37
CA ALA A 47 11.78 0.86 -16.29
C ALA A 47 10.47 1.52 -16.77
N SER A 48 9.34 0.82 -16.63
CA SER A 48 8.01 1.30 -17.03
C SER A 48 7.20 1.87 -15.86
N LEU A 49 7.72 1.83 -14.63
CA LEU A 49 7.04 2.41 -13.47
C LEU A 49 7.05 3.95 -13.54
N PRO A 50 5.97 4.62 -13.13
CA PRO A 50 5.91 6.08 -13.09
C PRO A 50 6.82 6.61 -11.98
N TYR A 51 7.27 7.86 -12.11
CA TYR A 51 8.03 8.54 -11.06
C TYR A 51 7.20 9.70 -10.47
N PRO A 52 7.03 9.80 -9.13
CA PRO A 52 7.55 8.89 -8.10
C PRO A 52 6.70 7.61 -7.90
N VAL A 53 7.37 6.51 -7.53
CA VAL A 53 6.73 5.30 -7.00
C VAL A 53 6.68 5.38 -5.48
N TRP A 54 5.58 4.92 -4.89
CA TRP A 54 5.41 4.81 -3.44
C TRP A 54 5.11 3.37 -3.03
N MET A 55 5.45 3.08 -1.79
CA MET A 55 4.98 1.93 -1.05
C MET A 55 3.90 2.41 -0.08
N LEU A 56 2.75 1.75 -0.08
CA LEU A 56 1.64 2.01 0.84
C LEU A 56 1.39 0.76 1.67
N ALA A 57 1.58 0.86 2.98
CA ALA A 57 1.08 -0.13 3.92
C ALA A 57 -0.30 0.31 4.43
N HIS A 58 -1.27 -0.60 4.53
CA HIS A 58 -2.61 -0.28 5.03
C HIS A 58 -3.25 -1.47 5.75
N LEU A 59 -4.32 -1.19 6.49
CA LEU A 59 -5.05 -2.21 7.22
C LEU A 59 -5.83 -3.15 6.28
N PRO A 60 -6.15 -4.38 6.73
CA PRO A 60 -6.86 -5.37 5.92
C PRO A 60 -8.35 -5.07 5.69
N ASP A 61 -8.87 -3.94 6.17
CA ASP A 61 -10.25 -3.51 6.01
C ASP A 61 -10.53 -2.90 4.63
N VAL A 62 -9.50 -2.61 3.85
CA VAL A 62 -9.58 -2.30 2.42
C VAL A 62 -8.75 -3.29 1.62
N LEU A 63 -9.30 -3.77 0.52
CA LEU A 63 -8.59 -4.65 -0.42
C LEU A 63 -8.19 -3.80 -1.64
N LEU A 64 -6.88 -3.68 -1.85
CA LEU A 64 -6.29 -3.03 -3.01
C LEU A 64 -5.55 -4.10 -3.82
N LEU A 65 -6.05 -4.38 -5.01
CA LEU A 65 -5.49 -5.33 -5.97
C LEU A 65 -4.72 -4.60 -7.07
N PRO A 66 -3.84 -5.28 -7.81
CA PRO A 66 -3.23 -4.71 -9.01
C PRO A 66 -4.28 -4.08 -9.93
N ASP A 67 -3.96 -2.91 -10.47
CA ASP A 67 -4.78 -2.05 -11.31
C ASP A 67 -5.93 -1.29 -10.62
N ASP A 68 -6.17 -1.53 -9.31
CA ASP A 68 -7.06 -0.67 -8.53
C ASP A 68 -6.52 0.75 -8.45
N THR A 69 -7.45 1.70 -8.29
CA THR A 69 -7.14 3.12 -8.17
C THR A 69 -7.66 3.71 -6.88
N PHE A 70 -6.94 4.68 -6.34
CA PHE A 70 -7.31 5.40 -5.13
C PHE A 70 -6.78 6.84 -5.17
N LEU A 71 -7.30 7.70 -4.30
CA LEU A 71 -6.84 9.09 -4.16
C LEU A 71 -5.97 9.23 -2.92
N TRP A 72 -4.82 9.86 -3.05
CA TRP A 72 -3.98 10.29 -1.93
C TRP A 72 -3.48 11.71 -2.19
N ARG A 73 -3.70 12.61 -1.22
CA ARG A 73 -3.38 14.06 -1.33
C ARG A 73 -3.95 14.73 -2.59
N GLY A 74 -5.12 14.28 -3.04
CA GLY A 74 -5.80 14.82 -4.23
C GLY A 74 -5.30 14.27 -5.57
N THR A 75 -4.31 13.38 -5.57
CA THR A 75 -3.77 12.74 -6.78
C THR A 75 -4.27 11.30 -6.88
N ALA A 76 -4.60 10.85 -8.09
CA ALA A 76 -4.96 9.47 -8.37
C ALA A 76 -3.70 8.59 -8.47
N TYR A 77 -3.74 7.45 -7.81
CA TYR A 77 -2.69 6.43 -7.83
C TYR A 77 -3.26 5.11 -8.30
N ARG A 78 -2.45 4.36 -9.05
CA ARG A 78 -2.71 2.97 -9.45
C ARG A 78 -1.86 2.02 -8.62
N VAL A 79 -2.43 0.87 -8.27
CA VAL A 79 -1.72 -0.23 -7.63
C VAL A 79 -1.04 -1.10 -8.69
N TYR A 80 0.23 -1.40 -8.50
CA TYR A 80 1.03 -2.24 -9.41
C TYR A 80 1.26 -3.64 -8.85
N LYS A 81 1.47 -3.73 -7.53
CA LYS A 81 1.66 -4.99 -6.81
C LYS A 81 1.02 -4.90 -5.44
N ALA A 82 0.56 -6.03 -4.94
CA ALA A 82 -0.03 -6.15 -3.62
C ALA A 82 0.53 -7.39 -2.90
N LEU A 83 0.83 -7.22 -1.62
CA LEU A 83 1.17 -8.28 -0.68
C LEU A 83 0.29 -8.19 0.55
N GLU A 84 0.10 -9.34 1.19
CA GLU A 84 -0.58 -9.42 2.47
C GLU A 84 0.34 -10.10 3.50
N TYR A 85 0.53 -9.44 4.64
CA TYR A 85 1.23 -10.02 5.77
C TYR A 85 0.21 -10.65 6.73
N ARG A 86 0.42 -11.92 7.09
CA ARG A 86 -0.47 -12.72 7.94
C ARG A 86 0.29 -13.35 9.09
N ILE A 87 -0.39 -13.57 10.21
CA ILE A 87 0.07 -14.42 11.32
C ILE A 87 -0.91 -15.57 11.46
N GLY A 88 -0.46 -16.79 11.13
CA GLY A 88 -1.38 -17.91 10.91
C GLY A 88 -2.36 -17.56 9.78
N THR A 89 -3.66 -17.59 10.09
CA THR A 89 -4.72 -17.22 9.14
C THR A 89 -5.18 -15.76 9.27
N GLU A 90 -4.70 -15.00 10.25
CA GLU A 90 -5.13 -13.63 10.49
C GLU A 90 -4.34 -12.64 9.60
N PRO A 91 -4.99 -11.86 8.72
CA PRO A 91 -4.32 -10.77 8.01
C PRO A 91 -4.05 -9.61 8.96
N ILE A 92 -2.82 -9.10 8.94
CA ILE A 92 -2.38 -8.01 9.86
C ILE A 92 -2.31 -6.68 9.12
N TYR A 93 -1.69 -6.65 7.94
CA TYR A 93 -1.65 -5.49 7.05
C TYR A 93 -1.40 -5.93 5.61
N ARG A 94 -1.65 -5.02 4.68
CA ARG A 94 -1.31 -5.16 3.26
C ARG A 94 -0.28 -4.12 2.87
N LEU A 95 0.54 -4.47 1.89
CA LEU A 95 1.57 -3.61 1.34
C LEU A 95 1.39 -3.58 -0.16
N VAL A 96 1.27 -2.38 -0.72
CA VAL A 96 1.08 -2.18 -2.15
C VAL A 96 2.15 -1.25 -2.71
N ILE A 97 2.58 -1.52 -3.94
CA ILE A 97 3.40 -0.61 -4.74
C ILE A 97 2.48 0.20 -5.62
N VAL A 98 2.60 1.52 -5.56
CA VAL A 98 1.66 2.46 -6.19
C VAL A 98 2.40 3.55 -6.94
N GLY A 99 1.77 4.05 -8.00
CA GLY A 99 2.31 5.12 -8.84
C GLY A 99 1.21 6.06 -9.30
N ALA A 100 1.56 7.34 -9.46
CA ALA A 100 0.60 8.34 -9.92
C ALA A 100 0.14 8.03 -11.36
N ILE A 101 -1.13 8.34 -11.65
CA ILE A 101 -1.77 8.18 -12.97
C ILE A 101 -1.91 9.54 -13.64
#